data_AF-A0A7S3VXT7-F1
#
_entry.id   AF-A0A7S3VXT7-F1
#
_cell.length_a   1.000
_cell.length_b   1.000
_cell.length_c   1.000
_cell.angle_alpha   90.00
_cell.angle_beta   90.00
_cell.angle_gamma   90.00
#
_symmetry.space_group_name_H-M   'P 1'
#
loop_
_entity.id
_entity.type
_entity.pdbx_description
1 polymer ?
#
loop_
_entity_poly.entity_id
_entity_poly.type
_entity_poly.pdbx_seq_one_letter_code
_entity_poly.pdbx_strand_id
1 'polypeptide(L)'
;MWGVKPWKVSQCDDDTKCWSVSREAPFARQPASSYESQTLLRSHCASTNWLEGTPNQHGQRERGVLAHRSYVSNFSRPAPAVVGTDLDIETACHGASFVRNWSRFAPCKNTKCANHRSVVLHRHATSCVASGYNLLFLHGRRLPYNLCRNLEWLVCASTGSLPLQLGAPIRIASPTHNLSTALIGSRYGGLPKGQDVFKYTSDDVFWLELCLLSQLCVNGGELFAPTRGQQWRCEFSIRGFRDLLATLRAPVAPYANAKCRPRTPAPAPIVGHRQRAVWGAPPGRLPLRHIFWLHVPKTGSEFSFTIYAYACGPSSFSVSRDDWPAMVDGDCGGNRSSLQASLPPHRGVSGPAREKYWFHRPPPWASPDVGSVVMMMRRPNQRILSSVTMLTSESEKRRCCGLEWGWHQRARLAAFQLARDCCRAHNGSLHVIALQPFSALLRLEGFTSCQAKLLLGHGCLAPVTLRESDILRAEEILRTRVRFVGLVERWTESLCLWHARFGGTLWSLSLQRRQSRARAGSRAYDETVLRAASFTEDTADERMYAAASRRFQSEVDAEQKEGGAISDCIRAVREQMERQAHTEAAPQGGGGHDEPGGQASAFAGHIVDRHTGTVQASALSGD
;
A
#
# COMPACT_ATOMS: atom_id res chain seq x y z
N MET A 1 6.91 2.68 16.51
CA MET A 1 7.51 1.47 17.10
C MET A 1 7.92 0.42 16.06
N TRP A 2 7.14 0.15 15.01
CA TRP A 2 7.39 -0.96 14.07
C TRP A 2 8.70 -0.91 13.26
N GLY A 3 9.43 0.20 13.27
CA GLY A 3 10.74 0.34 12.63
C GLY A 3 11.92 -0.25 13.41
N VAL A 4 11.73 -1.41 14.03
CA VAL A 4 12.80 -2.09 14.77
C VAL A 4 13.86 -2.51 13.77
N LYS A 5 15.06 -1.92 13.87
CA LYS A 5 16.18 -2.35 13.04
C LYS A 5 16.45 -3.83 13.34
N PRO A 6 16.51 -4.68 12.31
CA PRO A 6 16.83 -6.09 12.47
C PRO A 6 18.23 -6.28 13.04
N TRP A 7 18.53 -7.51 13.46
CA TRP A 7 19.85 -7.99 13.89
C TRP A 7 21.00 -7.14 13.35
N LYS A 8 21.93 -6.79 14.24
CA LYS A 8 23.19 -6.13 13.87
C LYS A 8 24.06 -7.10 13.04
N VAL A 9 23.64 -7.41 11.82
CA VAL A 9 24.42 -8.10 10.79
C VAL A 9 24.81 -7.01 9.80
N SER A 10 26.05 -6.54 9.98
CA SER A 10 26.83 -5.65 9.12
C SER A 10 26.17 -4.36 8.60
N GLN A 11 26.81 -3.23 8.88
CA GLN A 11 26.50 -1.88 8.37
C GLN A 11 26.61 -1.73 6.83
N CYS A 12 26.58 -2.82 6.06
CA CYS A 12 26.87 -2.82 4.62
C CYS A 12 25.73 -3.37 3.74
N ASP A 13 24.64 -3.89 4.31
CA ASP A 13 23.45 -4.32 3.55
C ASP A 13 22.19 -3.68 4.15
N ASP A 14 21.63 -2.68 3.46
CA ASP A 14 20.43 -1.94 3.87
C ASP A 14 19.14 -2.81 3.92
N ASP A 15 19.22 -4.12 3.65
CA ASP A 15 18.07 -4.98 3.33
C ASP A 15 17.83 -6.20 4.27
N THR A 16 18.69 -6.48 5.26
CA THR A 16 18.52 -7.69 6.08
C THR A 16 17.51 -7.52 7.22
N LYS A 17 16.22 -7.43 6.89
CA LYS A 17 15.08 -7.53 7.84
C LYS A 17 15.18 -8.81 8.71
N CYS A 18 14.64 -8.82 9.94
CA CYS A 18 14.94 -9.90 10.90
C CYS A 18 14.38 -11.26 10.46
N TRP A 19 13.35 -11.26 9.61
CA TRP A 19 12.78 -12.44 8.96
C TRP A 19 13.61 -12.97 7.78
N SER A 20 14.74 -12.33 7.46
CA SER A 20 15.69 -12.79 6.43
C SER A 20 16.90 -13.52 7.01
N VAL A 21 16.98 -13.67 8.33
CA VAL A 21 18.05 -14.39 9.03
C VAL A 21 17.49 -15.66 9.64
N SER A 22 18.20 -16.77 9.48
CA SER A 22 17.87 -18.06 10.07
C SER A 22 17.96 -17.99 11.58
N ARG A 23 16.98 -18.59 12.25
CA ARG A 23 16.93 -18.66 13.70
C ARG A 23 18.11 -19.43 14.30
N GLU A 24 18.42 -20.59 13.74
CA GLU A 24 19.40 -21.53 14.31
C GLU A 24 20.85 -21.14 13.99
N ALA A 25 21.03 -20.29 12.98
CA ALA A 25 22.34 -19.89 12.49
C ALA A 25 22.34 -18.36 12.35
N PRO A 26 22.77 -17.62 13.39
CA PRO A 26 23.02 -16.19 13.24
C PRO A 26 23.91 -16.03 12.01
N PHE A 27 23.56 -15.09 11.12
CA PHE A 27 24.18 -14.86 9.80
C PHE A 27 23.71 -15.71 8.61
N ALA A 28 23.15 -16.91 8.81
CA ALA A 28 22.58 -17.64 7.67
C ALA A 28 21.30 -16.93 7.20
N ARG A 29 21.14 -16.74 5.88
CA ARG A 29 19.94 -16.11 5.33
C ARG A 29 18.83 -17.13 5.16
N GLN A 30 17.58 -16.70 5.35
CA GLN A 30 16.39 -17.46 4.96
C GLN A 30 15.40 -16.58 4.19
N PRO A 31 14.56 -17.15 3.30
CA PRO A 31 13.48 -16.38 2.68
C PRO A 31 12.46 -15.90 3.73
N ALA A 32 11.92 -14.69 3.55
CA ALA A 32 10.87 -14.17 4.42
C ALA A 32 9.60 -15.05 4.45
N SER A 33 9.31 -15.72 3.34
CA SER A 33 8.23 -16.72 3.24
C SER A 33 8.51 -17.95 4.11
N SER A 34 9.77 -18.36 4.24
CA SER A 34 10.17 -19.46 5.12
C SER A 34 9.89 -19.09 6.57
N TYR A 35 10.31 -17.91 7.02
CA TYR A 35 9.99 -17.40 8.35
C TYR A 35 8.48 -17.37 8.61
N GLU A 36 7.68 -16.85 7.66
CA GLU A 36 6.23 -16.78 7.77
C GLU A 36 5.58 -18.15 7.87
N SER A 37 5.93 -19.08 6.98
CA SER A 37 5.41 -20.44 7.00
C SER A 37 5.81 -21.15 8.28
N GLN A 38 7.07 -21.06 8.71
CA GLN A 38 7.55 -21.68 9.94
C GLN A 38 6.88 -21.11 11.19
N THR A 39 6.59 -19.80 11.19
CA THR A 39 5.92 -19.12 12.28
C THR A 39 4.45 -19.53 12.36
N LEU A 40 3.73 -19.46 11.24
CA LEU A 40 2.33 -19.84 11.14
C LEU A 40 2.11 -21.33 11.43
N LEU A 41 2.99 -22.19 10.94
CA LEU A 41 2.96 -23.63 11.18
C LEU A 41 3.44 -24.02 12.58
N ARG A 42 3.95 -23.07 13.37
CA ARG A 42 4.41 -23.30 14.75
C ARG A 42 5.50 -24.38 14.85
N SER A 43 6.23 -24.59 13.76
CA SER A 43 7.26 -25.63 13.61
C SER A 43 8.37 -25.57 14.67
N HIS A 44 8.44 -24.47 15.42
CA HIS A 44 9.50 -24.14 16.35
C HIS A 44 9.05 -24.01 17.81
N CYS A 45 7.74 -24.02 18.07
CA CYS A 45 7.21 -23.81 19.42
C CYS A 45 7.63 -24.91 20.39
N ALA A 46 7.78 -26.15 19.90
CA ALA A 46 8.22 -27.28 20.70
C ALA A 46 9.74 -27.54 20.67
N SER A 47 10.44 -27.03 19.65
CA SER A 47 11.82 -27.46 19.34
C SER A 47 12.88 -26.39 19.64
N THR A 48 12.49 -25.19 20.05
CA THR A 48 13.44 -24.09 20.25
C THR A 48 13.66 -23.76 21.71
N ASN A 49 14.86 -23.25 22.00
CA ASN A 49 15.14 -22.62 23.28
C ASN A 49 14.26 -21.39 23.43
N TRP A 50 13.18 -21.53 24.18
CA TRP A 50 12.32 -20.42 24.59
C TRP A 50 12.99 -19.58 25.69
N LEU A 51 14.12 -20.05 26.26
CA LEU A 51 14.98 -19.37 27.24
C LEU A 51 16.33 -18.95 26.61
N GLU A 52 16.29 -18.16 25.53
CA GLU A 52 17.53 -17.60 24.94
C GLU A 52 18.22 -16.64 25.92
N GLY A 53 19.37 -17.05 26.46
CA GLY A 53 20.15 -16.25 27.41
C GLY A 53 20.79 -17.02 28.56
N THR A 54 20.50 -18.31 28.71
CA THR A 54 21.23 -19.16 29.66
C THR A 54 22.60 -19.56 29.10
N PRO A 55 23.69 -19.50 29.88
CA PRO A 55 25.02 -19.93 29.42
C PRO A 55 25.14 -21.40 28.97
N ASN A 56 24.12 -22.25 29.12
CA ASN A 56 24.23 -23.70 28.93
C ASN A 56 23.15 -24.30 28.00
N GLN A 57 23.06 -23.78 26.76
CA GLN A 57 22.39 -24.44 25.62
C GLN A 57 21.11 -25.26 25.94
N HIS A 58 20.07 -24.64 26.48
CA HIS A 58 18.78 -25.33 26.62
C HIS A 58 18.11 -25.51 25.25
N GLY A 59 18.50 -26.54 24.50
CA GLY A 59 17.86 -26.88 23.22
C GLY A 59 18.79 -27.45 22.16
N GLN A 60 20.12 -27.42 22.36
CA GLN A 60 21.00 -28.22 21.51
C GLN A 60 21.08 -29.63 22.07
N ARG A 61 20.72 -30.63 21.24
CA ARG A 61 21.17 -32.00 21.43
C ARG A 61 22.68 -32.02 21.22
N GLU A 62 23.48 -31.69 22.23
CA GLU A 62 24.91 -31.95 22.19
C GLU A 62 25.13 -33.47 22.21
N ARG A 63 25.58 -34.00 21.08
CA ARG A 63 26.27 -35.29 21.04
C ARG A 63 27.63 -35.09 21.70
N GLY A 64 27.73 -35.51 22.96
CA GLY A 64 29.00 -35.90 23.56
C GLY A 64 29.67 -34.86 24.46
N VAL A 65 29.95 -35.33 25.67
CA VAL A 65 30.96 -34.87 26.64
C VAL A 65 30.49 -33.82 27.68
N LEU A 66 30.24 -34.36 28.88
CA LEU A 66 30.12 -33.74 30.20
C LEU A 66 28.84 -32.94 30.50
N ALA A 67 27.82 -33.72 30.87
CA ALA A 67 26.59 -33.31 31.53
C ALA A 67 26.84 -32.59 32.87
N HIS A 68 26.90 -31.26 32.85
CA HIS A 68 26.53 -30.46 34.02
C HIS A 68 25.00 -30.33 34.05
N ARG A 69 24.37 -31.12 34.94
CA ARG A 69 22.95 -31.09 35.37
C ARG A 69 21.98 -30.45 34.36
N SER A 70 21.31 -31.33 33.65
CA SER A 70 20.15 -31.11 32.78
C SER A 70 19.10 -30.20 33.44
N TYR A 71 19.23 -28.88 33.27
CA TYR A 71 18.10 -27.94 33.39
C TYR A 71 17.22 -28.08 32.14
N VAL A 72 16.84 -29.32 31.79
CA VAL A 72 15.60 -29.50 31.05
C VAL A 72 14.56 -28.92 32.00
N SER A 73 13.85 -27.88 31.55
CA SER A 73 12.81 -27.24 32.31
C SER A 73 11.79 -28.29 32.74
N ASN A 74 11.97 -28.87 33.93
CA ASN A 74 11.00 -29.70 34.60
C ASN A 74 9.90 -28.77 35.09
N PHE A 75 9.12 -28.24 34.15
CA PHE A 75 7.80 -27.77 34.46
C PHE A 75 7.05 -28.98 35.02
N SER A 76 6.89 -29.01 36.33
CA SER A 76 6.17 -30.07 37.04
C SER A 76 4.65 -29.95 36.86
N ARG A 77 4.18 -28.90 36.19
CA ARG A 77 2.78 -28.51 36.01
C ARG A 77 2.61 -27.77 34.67
N PRO A 78 1.37 -27.64 34.15
CA PRO A 78 1.08 -26.79 33.01
C PRO A 78 1.66 -25.38 33.20
N ALA A 79 2.26 -24.86 32.14
CA ALA A 79 3.01 -23.61 32.15
C ALA A 79 2.34 -22.56 31.26
N PRO A 80 1.36 -21.79 31.76
CA PRO A 80 0.75 -20.72 30.98
C PRO A 80 1.81 -19.68 30.57
N ALA A 81 1.60 -19.05 29.41
CA ALA A 81 2.38 -17.91 29.01
C ALA A 81 2.09 -16.71 29.91
N VAL A 82 3.07 -15.84 30.16
CA VAL A 82 2.89 -14.61 30.93
C VAL A 82 3.36 -13.39 30.15
N VAL A 83 2.57 -12.31 30.18
CA VAL A 83 2.87 -11.02 29.54
C VAL A 83 2.71 -9.88 30.55
N GLY A 84 3.65 -8.93 30.57
CA GLY A 84 3.69 -7.84 31.55
C GLY A 84 5.00 -7.06 31.47
N THR A 85 5.15 -6.06 32.33
CA THR A 85 6.45 -5.42 32.59
C THR A 85 7.34 -6.36 33.41
N ASP A 86 8.66 -6.21 33.33
CA ASP A 86 9.63 -7.05 34.05
C ASP A 86 9.28 -7.16 35.55
N LEU A 87 8.95 -6.04 36.20
CA LEU A 87 8.63 -6.02 37.64
C LEU A 87 7.38 -6.84 37.98
N ASP A 88 6.35 -6.76 37.15
CA ASP A 88 5.10 -7.46 37.38
C ASP A 88 5.20 -8.94 37.05
N ILE A 89 5.98 -9.29 36.01
CA ILE A 89 6.34 -10.66 35.70
C ILE A 89 7.14 -11.27 36.87
N GLU A 90 8.11 -10.56 37.43
CA GLU A 90 8.84 -11.05 38.62
C GLU A 90 7.90 -11.29 39.79
N THR A 91 6.96 -10.38 40.01
CA THR A 91 5.94 -10.53 41.05
C THR A 91 5.09 -11.78 40.82
N ALA A 92 4.73 -12.07 39.56
CA ALA A 92 3.97 -13.27 39.19
C ALA A 92 4.81 -14.55 39.35
N CYS A 93 6.10 -14.50 39.02
CA CYS A 93 7.00 -15.64 39.06
C CYS A 93 7.55 -15.94 40.46
N HIS A 94 7.71 -14.96 41.35
CA HIS A 94 8.24 -15.18 42.70
C HIS A 94 7.20 -15.10 43.82
N GLY A 95 6.00 -14.59 43.53
CA GLY A 95 5.03 -14.22 44.54
C GLY A 95 5.39 -12.91 45.27
N ALA A 96 4.44 -12.39 46.05
CA ALA A 96 4.53 -11.05 46.66
C ALA A 96 5.65 -10.88 47.71
N SER A 97 6.28 -11.97 48.18
CA SER A 97 7.34 -11.98 49.20
C SER A 97 8.71 -11.57 48.66
N PHE A 98 9.00 -11.80 47.38
CA PHE A 98 10.30 -11.47 46.77
C PHE A 98 10.46 -9.97 46.48
N VAL A 99 9.39 -9.30 46.02
CA VAL A 99 9.39 -7.87 45.69
C VAL A 99 9.75 -7.00 46.90
N ARG A 100 9.33 -7.39 48.11
CA ARG A 100 9.68 -6.65 49.34
C ARG A 100 11.18 -6.64 49.64
N ASN A 101 11.92 -7.67 49.18
CA ASN A 101 13.36 -7.76 49.32
C ASN A 101 14.13 -7.18 48.11
N TRP A 102 13.44 -6.83 47.02
CA TRP A 102 14.07 -6.23 45.84
C TRP A 102 14.72 -4.87 46.13
N SER A 103 14.17 -4.10 47.08
CA SER A 103 14.76 -2.85 47.56
C SER A 103 16.14 -3.04 48.20
N ARG A 104 16.47 -4.24 48.72
CA ARG A 104 17.82 -4.58 49.19
C ARG A 104 18.80 -4.84 48.05
N PHE A 105 18.31 -5.01 46.83
CA PHE A 105 19.09 -5.10 45.60
C PHE A 105 19.10 -3.78 44.80
N ALA A 106 18.77 -2.65 45.46
CA ALA A 106 18.83 -1.30 44.90
C ALA A 106 20.14 -1.02 44.15
N PRO A 107 20.11 -0.13 43.12
CA PRO A 107 21.20 0.05 42.17
C PRO A 107 22.51 0.40 42.89
N CYS A 108 23.44 -0.56 42.90
CA CYS A 108 24.81 -0.31 43.32
C CYS A 108 25.39 0.81 42.45
N LYS A 109 25.74 1.93 43.09
CA LYS A 109 26.27 3.14 42.41
C LYS A 109 27.67 2.94 41.80
N ASN A 110 28.33 1.81 42.03
CA ASN A 110 29.68 1.55 41.55
C ASN A 110 29.73 0.71 40.26
N THR A 111 30.58 1.13 39.34
CA THR A 111 30.82 0.56 38.00
C THR A 111 31.24 -0.92 37.97
N LYS A 112 31.65 -1.50 39.11
CA LYS A 112 31.97 -2.93 39.24
C LYS A 112 30.76 -3.88 39.13
N CYS A 113 29.53 -3.36 39.15
CA CYS A 113 28.30 -4.16 39.07
C CYS A 113 27.80 -4.47 37.65
N ALA A 114 28.55 -4.11 36.60
CA ALA A 114 28.20 -4.53 35.24
C ALA A 114 28.02 -6.06 35.17
N ASN A 115 28.82 -6.86 35.89
CA ASN A 115 28.65 -8.32 35.91
C ASN A 115 27.36 -8.80 36.62
N HIS A 116 26.77 -8.00 37.50
CA HIS A 116 25.56 -8.34 38.26
C HIS A 116 24.29 -8.36 37.41
N ARG A 117 24.17 -7.50 36.39
CA ARG A 117 22.99 -7.49 35.50
C ARG A 117 22.76 -8.82 34.76
N SER A 118 23.84 -9.51 34.39
CA SER A 118 23.74 -10.82 33.74
C SER A 118 23.18 -11.90 34.67
N VAL A 119 23.53 -11.82 35.96
CA VAL A 119 23.05 -12.72 37.00
C VAL A 119 21.57 -12.47 37.29
N VAL A 120 21.13 -11.21 37.29
CA VAL A 120 19.72 -10.85 37.54
C VAL A 120 18.80 -11.32 36.40
N LEU A 121 19.16 -11.09 35.13
CA LEU A 121 18.36 -11.54 33.98
C LEU A 121 18.26 -13.07 33.90
N HIS A 122 19.36 -13.77 34.19
CA HIS A 122 19.35 -15.24 34.24
C HIS A 122 18.44 -15.77 35.35
N ARG A 123 18.41 -15.09 36.51
CA ARG A 123 17.51 -15.43 37.62
C ARG A 123 16.05 -15.22 37.25
N HIS A 124 15.72 -14.13 36.57
CA HIS A 124 14.34 -13.82 36.17
C HIS A 124 13.71 -14.97 35.36
N ALA A 125 14.36 -15.36 34.27
CA ALA A 125 13.88 -16.42 33.40
C ALA A 125 13.77 -17.77 34.15
N THR A 126 14.82 -18.12 34.91
CA THR A 126 14.87 -19.36 35.70
C THR A 126 13.75 -19.42 36.75
N SER A 127 13.44 -18.30 37.39
CA SER A 127 12.38 -18.22 38.39
C SER A 127 10.99 -18.33 37.79
N CYS A 128 10.74 -17.78 36.62
CA CYS A 128 9.49 -18.03 35.90
C CYS A 128 9.33 -19.50 35.49
N VAL A 129 10.40 -20.14 34.99
CA VAL A 129 10.38 -21.58 34.70
C VAL A 129 10.03 -22.38 35.95
N ALA A 130 10.73 -22.11 37.06
CA ALA A 130 10.54 -22.80 38.33
C ALA A 130 9.11 -22.65 38.88
N SER A 131 8.46 -21.53 38.58
CA SER A 131 7.09 -21.24 38.99
C SER A 131 6.02 -21.65 37.97
N GLY A 132 6.41 -22.35 36.90
CA GLY A 132 5.46 -22.85 35.92
C GLY A 132 4.92 -21.78 34.98
N TYR A 133 5.76 -20.84 34.53
CA TYR A 133 5.37 -19.85 33.52
C TYR A 133 6.29 -19.87 32.31
N ASN A 134 5.69 -19.75 31.12
CA ASN A 134 6.41 -19.44 29.90
C ASN A 134 6.53 -17.93 29.74
N LEU A 135 7.76 -17.42 29.68
CA LEU A 135 8.01 -16.00 29.54
C LEU A 135 7.96 -15.58 28.07
N LEU A 136 7.20 -14.53 27.75
CA LEU A 136 7.07 -14.04 26.37
C LEU A 136 8.13 -13.02 25.96
N PHE A 137 8.88 -12.48 26.92
CA PHE A 137 9.92 -11.49 26.71
C PHE A 137 11.27 -11.93 27.28
N LEU A 138 12.34 -11.89 26.48
CA LEU A 138 13.70 -12.08 26.99
C LEU A 138 14.62 -10.96 26.51
N HIS A 139 15.07 -10.15 27.47
CA HIS A 139 16.24 -9.29 27.29
C HIS A 139 17.49 -10.06 27.73
N GLY A 140 18.41 -10.34 26.81
CA GLY A 140 19.63 -11.07 27.11
C GLY A 140 20.88 -10.32 26.65
N ARG A 141 22.00 -10.46 27.38
CA ARG A 141 23.30 -9.94 26.91
C ARG A 141 23.75 -10.53 25.58
N ARG A 142 23.34 -11.77 25.30
CA ARG A 142 23.73 -12.51 24.10
C ARG A 142 22.97 -12.02 22.87
N LEU A 143 21.73 -11.54 23.02
CA LEU A 143 20.87 -11.09 21.92
C LEU A 143 20.04 -9.88 22.36
N PRO A 144 20.22 -8.69 21.75
CA PRO A 144 19.31 -7.58 21.97
C PRO A 144 17.90 -7.97 21.50
N TYR A 145 16.88 -7.33 22.08
CA TYR A 145 15.48 -7.57 21.73
C TYR A 145 15.27 -7.64 20.21
N ASN A 146 14.59 -8.69 19.75
CA ASN A 146 14.29 -8.94 18.36
C ASN A 146 12.79 -9.17 18.16
N LEU A 147 12.14 -8.24 17.47
CA LEU A 147 10.71 -8.31 17.17
C LEU A 147 10.30 -9.59 16.43
N CYS A 148 11.10 -10.12 15.51
CA CYS A 148 10.77 -11.36 14.80
C CYS A 148 10.74 -12.57 15.73
N ARG A 149 11.68 -12.62 16.68
CA ARG A 149 11.73 -13.70 17.67
C ARG A 149 10.58 -13.56 18.66
N ASN A 150 10.25 -12.32 19.05
CA ASN A 150 9.10 -12.04 19.88
C ASN A 150 7.79 -12.48 19.20
N LEU A 151 7.61 -12.14 17.92
CA LEU A 151 6.41 -12.50 17.17
C LEU A 151 6.23 -14.02 17.05
N GLU A 152 7.31 -14.76 16.83
CA GLU A 152 7.32 -16.23 16.88
C GLU A 152 6.73 -16.75 18.20
N TRP A 153 7.23 -16.25 19.33
CA TRP A 153 6.76 -16.64 20.66
C TRP A 153 5.32 -16.22 20.93
N LEU A 154 4.92 -15.02 20.51
CA LEU A 154 3.52 -14.58 20.64
C LEU A 154 2.57 -15.46 19.82
N VAL A 155 2.98 -15.94 18.63
CA VAL A 155 2.21 -16.91 17.84
C VAL A 155 2.12 -18.27 18.55
N CYS A 156 3.21 -18.75 19.14
CA CYS A 156 3.18 -19.96 19.96
C CYS A 156 2.25 -19.81 21.17
N ALA A 157 2.34 -18.68 21.88
CA ALA A 157 1.56 -18.39 23.09
C ALA A 157 0.06 -18.28 22.79
N SER A 158 -0.28 -17.53 21.75
CA SER A 158 -1.65 -17.30 21.30
C SER A 158 -2.35 -18.59 20.84
N THR A 159 -1.57 -19.57 20.39
CA THR A 159 -2.08 -20.89 19.96
C THR A 159 -1.91 -21.96 21.02
N GLY A 160 -1.51 -21.61 22.25
CA GLY A 160 -1.38 -22.57 23.34
C GLY A 160 -0.25 -23.59 23.16
N SER A 161 0.68 -23.31 22.25
CA SER A 161 1.65 -24.28 21.70
C SER A 161 3.05 -24.14 22.30
N LEU A 162 3.26 -23.25 23.28
CA LEU A 162 4.53 -23.20 24.02
C LEU A 162 4.73 -24.48 24.86
N PRO A 163 5.97 -24.83 25.22
CA PRO A 163 6.27 -26.01 26.00
C PRO A 163 5.42 -26.07 27.28
N LEU A 164 4.63 -27.14 27.41
CA LEU A 164 3.74 -27.38 28.54
C LEU A 164 2.68 -26.30 28.79
N GLN A 165 2.46 -25.39 27.85
CA GLN A 165 1.30 -24.50 27.89
C GLN A 165 0.00 -25.30 27.73
N LEU A 166 -0.01 -26.33 26.87
CA LEU A 166 -1.13 -27.27 26.72
C LEU A 166 -2.49 -26.58 26.49
N GLY A 167 -2.51 -25.53 25.67
CA GLY A 167 -3.74 -24.76 25.45
C GLY A 167 -4.14 -23.85 26.62
N ALA A 168 -3.33 -23.71 27.67
CA ALA A 168 -3.59 -22.78 28.76
C ALA A 168 -3.60 -21.32 28.26
N PRO A 169 -4.49 -20.49 28.81
CA PRO A 169 -4.58 -19.08 28.45
C PRO A 169 -3.31 -18.30 28.86
N ILE A 170 -3.13 -17.13 28.26
CA ILE A 170 -2.05 -16.20 28.58
C ILE A 170 -2.43 -15.47 29.87
N ARG A 171 -1.52 -15.43 30.85
CA ARG A 171 -1.69 -14.68 32.11
C ARG A 171 -1.19 -13.25 31.93
N ILE A 172 -2.02 -12.28 32.30
CA ILE A 172 -1.69 -10.85 32.26
C ILE A 172 -1.08 -10.45 33.61
N ALA A 173 0.23 -10.19 33.66
CA ALA A 173 0.92 -9.80 34.90
C ALA A 173 0.78 -8.30 35.21
N SER A 174 0.73 -7.46 34.19
CA SER A 174 0.57 -6.00 34.33
C SER A 174 -0.82 -5.53 33.92
N PRO A 175 -1.47 -4.65 34.71
CA PRO A 175 -2.77 -4.09 34.33
C PRO A 175 -2.64 -3.26 33.05
N THR A 176 -3.49 -3.53 32.06
CA THR A 176 -3.38 -2.92 30.72
C THR A 176 -3.94 -1.50 30.64
N HIS A 177 -4.86 -1.13 31.54
CA HIS A 177 -5.49 0.19 31.57
C HIS A 177 -4.53 1.33 31.98
N ASN A 178 -3.41 1.00 32.64
CA ASN A 178 -2.42 1.99 33.10
C ASN A 178 -1.37 2.35 32.04
N LEU A 179 -1.44 1.75 30.86
CA LEU A 179 -0.47 1.97 29.79
C LEU A 179 -0.80 3.26 29.06
N SER A 180 -0.15 4.34 29.48
CA SER A 180 -0.27 5.62 28.80
C SER A 180 0.47 5.60 27.46
N THR A 181 -0.28 5.77 26.37
CA THR A 181 0.29 5.99 25.03
C THR A 181 1.21 7.22 24.95
N ALA A 182 1.13 8.14 25.91
CA ALA A 182 1.94 9.36 25.94
C ALA A 182 3.41 9.11 26.28
N LEU A 183 3.77 7.95 26.85
CA LEU A 183 5.14 7.63 27.28
C LEU A 183 5.98 6.91 26.21
N ILE A 184 5.34 6.42 25.14
CA ILE A 184 6.02 5.65 24.09
C ILE A 184 6.99 6.57 23.33
N GLY A 185 8.29 6.39 23.59
CA GLY A 185 9.37 7.15 22.97
C GLY A 185 9.59 8.59 23.49
N SER A 186 8.82 9.07 24.48
CA SER A 186 8.82 10.49 24.89
C SER A 186 9.65 10.82 26.14
N ARG A 187 10.13 9.82 26.90
CA ARG A 187 10.99 10.05 28.07
C ARG A 187 12.18 9.11 28.10
N TYR A 188 13.26 9.49 27.43
CA TYR A 188 14.58 8.98 27.74
C TYR A 188 15.04 9.59 29.08
N GLY A 189 14.84 8.86 30.18
CA GLY A 189 15.54 9.15 31.44
C GLY A 189 17.05 9.10 31.18
N GLY A 190 17.75 10.18 31.52
CA GLY A 190 19.13 10.47 31.13
C GLY A 190 20.12 9.33 31.36
N LEU A 191 20.35 8.52 30.33
CA LEU A 191 21.53 7.67 30.25
C LEU A 191 22.64 8.43 29.50
N PRO A 192 23.91 8.33 29.93
CA PRO A 192 25.02 9.04 29.33
C PRO A 192 25.10 8.82 27.81
N LYS A 193 25.43 9.89 27.07
CA LYS A 193 25.74 9.83 25.64
C LYS A 193 26.88 8.81 25.41
N GLY A 194 26.72 7.87 24.48
CA GLY A 194 27.81 6.96 24.05
C GLY A 194 27.55 5.44 24.11
N GLN A 195 26.37 4.97 24.52
CA GLN A 195 26.01 3.54 24.41
C GLN A 195 24.88 3.34 23.39
N ASP A 196 25.28 3.05 22.16
CA ASP A 196 24.42 2.83 20.98
C ASP A 196 24.11 1.34 20.78
N VAL A 197 23.27 0.73 21.63
CA VAL A 197 22.76 -0.61 21.33
C VAL A 197 21.38 -0.81 21.97
N PHE A 198 20.32 -0.43 21.25
CA PHE A 198 18.89 -0.75 21.46
C PHE A 198 18.26 -0.40 22.83
N LYS A 199 17.61 0.77 22.94
CA LYS A 199 17.03 1.31 24.18
C LYS A 199 15.49 1.22 24.19
N TYR A 200 14.94 0.02 24.29
CA TYR A 200 13.52 -0.18 24.65
C TYR A 200 13.42 -0.40 26.16
N THR A 201 12.49 0.27 26.82
CA THR A 201 12.12 -0.04 28.21
C THR A 201 11.27 -1.31 28.25
N SER A 202 11.16 -1.94 29.42
CA SER A 202 10.21 -3.05 29.64
C SER A 202 8.79 -2.68 29.21
N ASP A 203 8.40 -1.44 29.46
CA ASP A 203 7.06 -0.93 29.19
C ASP A 203 6.82 -0.77 27.68
N ASP A 204 7.84 -0.34 26.92
CA ASP A 204 7.77 -0.26 25.45
C ASP A 204 7.53 -1.64 24.84
N VAL A 205 8.24 -2.67 25.35
CA VAL A 205 8.11 -4.03 24.84
C VAL A 205 6.79 -4.66 25.26
N PHE A 206 6.40 -4.51 26.53
CA PHE A 206 5.11 -4.98 27.00
C PHE A 206 3.96 -4.39 26.18
N TRP A 207 4.01 -3.08 25.91
CA TRP A 207 3.02 -2.43 25.07
C TRP A 207 3.04 -2.98 23.63
N LEU A 208 4.23 -3.18 23.05
CA LEU A 208 4.38 -3.77 21.73
C LEU A 208 3.79 -5.19 21.66
N GLU A 209 3.98 -6.01 22.70
CA GLU A 209 3.43 -7.36 22.81
C GLU A 209 1.91 -7.37 22.85
N LEU A 210 1.29 -6.51 23.67
CA LEU A 210 -0.16 -6.35 23.68
C LEU A 210 -0.69 -5.96 22.31
N CYS A 211 0.00 -5.05 21.62
CA CYS A 211 -0.39 -4.63 20.29
C CYS A 211 -0.29 -5.75 19.27
N LEU A 212 0.80 -6.52 19.28
CA LEU A 212 0.96 -7.69 18.42
C LEU A 212 -0.15 -8.71 18.69
N LEU A 213 -0.39 -9.07 19.96
CA LEU A 213 -1.46 -10.00 20.34
C LEU A 213 -2.85 -9.48 19.92
N SER A 214 -3.11 -8.18 20.04
CA SER A 214 -4.37 -7.58 19.60
C SER A 214 -4.64 -7.71 18.10
N GLN A 215 -3.58 -7.81 17.28
CA GLN A 215 -3.69 -8.02 15.83
C GLN A 215 -3.74 -9.50 15.46
N LEU A 216 -3.07 -10.37 16.24
CA LEU A 216 -3.07 -11.81 16.03
C LEU A 216 -4.43 -12.47 16.32
N CYS A 217 -5.20 -11.90 17.24
CA CYS A 217 -6.39 -12.55 17.81
C CYS A 217 -7.68 -11.84 17.41
N VAL A 218 -8.74 -12.59 17.10
CA VAL A 218 -10.06 -12.02 16.76
C VAL A 218 -10.63 -11.21 17.92
N ASN A 219 -10.51 -11.76 19.13
CA ASN A 219 -10.89 -11.12 20.39
C ASN A 219 -9.79 -10.21 20.97
N GLY A 220 -8.88 -9.71 20.13
CA GLY A 220 -7.73 -8.91 20.57
C GLY A 220 -8.09 -7.59 21.27
N GLY A 221 -9.32 -7.09 21.12
CA GLY A 221 -9.80 -5.93 21.87
C GLY A 221 -9.97 -6.20 23.37
N GLU A 222 -10.25 -7.44 23.75
CA GLU A 222 -10.45 -7.85 25.15
C GLU A 222 -9.16 -7.78 25.96
N LEU A 223 -7.98 -7.78 25.32
CA LEU A 223 -6.66 -7.69 25.97
C LEU A 223 -6.47 -6.42 26.79
N PHE A 224 -7.23 -5.37 26.52
CA PHE A 224 -7.07 -4.08 27.17
C PHE A 224 -7.98 -3.90 28.40
N ALA A 225 -8.91 -4.83 28.62
CA ALA A 225 -9.76 -4.90 29.80
C ALA A 225 -9.19 -5.64 31.03
N PRO A 226 -8.29 -6.64 30.95
CA PRO A 226 -8.03 -7.51 32.08
C PRO A 226 -7.23 -6.83 33.18
N THR A 227 -7.49 -7.22 34.41
CA THR A 227 -6.71 -6.81 35.57
C THR A 227 -5.53 -7.76 35.81
N ARG A 228 -4.58 -7.33 36.66
CA ARG A 228 -3.42 -8.14 37.04
C ARG A 228 -3.86 -9.53 37.52
N GLY A 229 -3.22 -10.56 36.96
CA GLY A 229 -3.43 -11.96 37.29
C GLY A 229 -4.53 -12.65 36.49
N GLN A 230 -5.37 -11.90 35.75
CA GLN A 230 -6.39 -12.49 34.90
C GLN A 230 -5.79 -13.28 33.73
N GLN A 231 -6.54 -14.27 33.29
CA GLN A 231 -6.20 -15.11 32.16
C GLN A 231 -6.97 -14.64 30.93
N TRP A 232 -6.29 -14.58 29.79
CA TRP A 232 -6.87 -14.23 28.51
C TRP A 232 -6.54 -15.30 27.47
N ARG A 233 -7.56 -15.78 26.76
CA ARG A 233 -7.42 -16.77 25.69
C ARG A 233 -7.50 -16.06 24.36
N CYS A 234 -6.45 -16.18 23.55
CA CYS A 234 -6.47 -15.69 22.19
C CYS A 234 -7.32 -16.60 21.28
N GLU A 235 -8.24 -16.00 20.54
CA GLU A 235 -8.86 -16.60 19.35
C GLU A 235 -7.97 -16.33 18.13
N PHE A 236 -6.94 -17.16 17.96
CA PHE A 236 -5.90 -16.92 16.95
C PHE A 236 -6.47 -16.85 15.53
N SER A 237 -6.14 -15.78 14.82
CA SER A 237 -6.60 -15.53 13.45
C SER A 237 -5.45 -15.69 12.46
N ILE A 238 -5.53 -16.69 11.56
CA ILE A 238 -4.61 -16.81 10.43
C ILE A 238 -4.62 -15.53 9.57
N ARG A 239 -5.81 -14.94 9.38
CA ARG A 239 -5.96 -13.66 8.69
C ARG A 239 -5.29 -12.53 9.47
N GLY A 240 -5.53 -12.43 10.78
CA GLY A 240 -4.88 -11.44 11.65
C GLY A 240 -3.35 -11.53 11.61
N PHE A 241 -2.78 -12.73 11.63
CA PHE A 241 -1.34 -12.95 11.45
C PHE A 241 -0.82 -12.47 10.09
N ARG A 242 -1.52 -12.78 9.00
CA ARG A 242 -1.15 -12.31 7.65
C ARG A 242 -1.25 -10.80 7.53
N ASP A 243 -2.32 -10.20 8.04
CA ASP A 243 -2.52 -8.74 8.07
C ASP A 243 -1.41 -8.05 8.89
N LEU A 244 -1.04 -8.63 10.02
CA LEU A 244 0.04 -8.14 10.87
C LEU A 244 1.39 -8.24 10.17
N LEU A 245 1.73 -9.38 9.55
CA LEU A 245 2.97 -9.51 8.79
C LEU A 245 3.03 -8.54 7.61
N ALA A 246 1.90 -8.32 6.92
CA ALA A 246 1.81 -7.31 5.88
C ALA A 246 2.12 -5.91 6.45
N THR A 247 1.58 -5.58 7.63
CA THR A 247 1.83 -4.32 8.34
C THR A 247 3.28 -4.17 8.77
N LEU A 248 3.89 -5.22 9.34
CA LEU A 248 5.28 -5.22 9.78
C LEU A 248 6.26 -5.12 8.60
N ARG A 249 5.89 -5.67 7.44
CA ARG A 249 6.70 -5.62 6.22
C ARG A 249 6.50 -4.33 5.44
N ALA A 250 5.39 -3.62 5.66
CA ALA A 250 5.11 -2.35 5.04
C ALA A 250 6.23 -1.35 5.37
N PRO A 251 6.63 -0.48 4.43
CA PRO A 251 7.56 0.59 4.72
C PRO A 251 7.01 1.44 5.86
N VAL A 252 7.85 1.73 6.86
CA VAL A 252 7.47 2.64 7.95
C VAL A 252 7.21 4.02 7.34
N ALA A 253 5.95 4.46 7.28
CA ALA A 253 5.64 5.83 6.92
C ALA A 253 6.33 6.78 7.92
N PRO A 254 6.93 7.90 7.47
CA PRO A 254 7.60 8.83 8.36
C PRO A 254 6.60 9.36 9.40
N TYR A 255 6.80 8.97 10.66
CA TYR A 255 6.19 9.52 11.88
C TYR A 255 4.67 9.78 11.86
N ALA A 256 3.87 8.90 11.25
CA ALA A 256 2.47 8.82 11.63
C ALA A 256 2.39 8.17 13.02
N ASN A 257 1.78 8.85 13.99
CA ASN A 257 1.48 8.35 15.33
C ASN A 257 0.63 7.07 15.24
N ALA A 258 1.26 5.92 15.00
CA ALA A 258 0.62 4.62 14.96
C ALA A 258 0.21 4.26 16.39
N LYS A 259 -0.95 4.78 16.81
CA LYS A 259 -1.60 4.37 18.05
C LYS A 259 -2.03 2.92 17.86
N CYS A 260 -1.61 2.07 18.78
CA CYS A 260 -2.21 0.76 18.95
C CYS A 260 -3.68 0.97 19.30
N ARG A 261 -4.55 0.77 18.33
CA ARG A 261 -5.99 0.83 18.53
C ARG A 261 -6.47 -0.61 18.70
N PRO A 262 -7.23 -0.92 19.76
CA PRO A 262 -7.95 -2.17 19.83
C PRO A 262 -8.69 -2.38 18.49
N ARG A 263 -8.61 -3.59 17.92
CA ARG A 263 -9.55 -3.95 16.85
C ARG A 263 -10.93 -3.83 17.48
N THR A 264 -11.68 -2.78 17.14
CA THR A 264 -13.11 -2.77 17.42
C THR A 264 -13.70 -4.00 16.72
N PRO A 265 -14.59 -4.77 17.37
CA PRO A 265 -15.31 -5.84 16.67
C PRO A 265 -15.85 -5.24 15.38
N ALA A 266 -15.55 -5.90 14.26
CA ALA A 266 -15.81 -5.31 12.95
C ALA A 266 -17.26 -4.82 12.93
N PRO A 267 -17.51 -3.51 12.75
CA PRO A 267 -18.87 -3.06 12.50
C PRO A 267 -19.38 -3.90 11.31
N ALA A 268 -20.65 -4.31 11.36
CA ALA A 268 -21.31 -4.97 10.23
C ALA A 268 -20.86 -4.26 8.95
N PRO A 269 -20.38 -5.02 7.94
CA PRO A 269 -19.57 -4.48 6.86
C PRO A 269 -20.21 -3.19 6.37
N ILE A 270 -19.51 -2.06 6.58
CA ILE A 270 -19.87 -0.80 5.95
C ILE A 270 -20.02 -1.18 4.48
N VAL A 271 -21.25 -1.11 3.98
CA VAL A 271 -21.60 -1.50 2.62
C VAL A 271 -20.65 -0.74 1.70
N GLY A 272 -19.58 -1.41 1.26
CA GLY A 272 -18.57 -0.82 0.39
C GLY A 272 -19.31 -0.24 -0.79
N HIS A 273 -18.97 0.99 -1.18
CA HIS A 273 -19.65 1.74 -2.24
C HIS A 273 -20.11 0.79 -3.35
N ARG A 274 -21.40 0.40 -3.31
CA ARG A 274 -21.94 -0.53 -4.29
C ARG A 274 -21.78 0.14 -5.64
N GLN A 275 -21.05 -0.51 -6.53
CA GLN A 275 -20.93 -0.01 -7.89
C GLN A 275 -22.32 0.07 -8.47
N ARG A 276 -22.70 1.26 -8.92
CA ARG A 276 -24.01 1.50 -9.51
C ARG A 276 -23.86 1.44 -11.02
N ALA A 277 -24.76 0.69 -11.67
CA ALA A 277 -24.93 0.77 -13.11
C ALA A 277 -25.37 2.20 -13.46
N VAL A 278 -24.59 2.86 -14.32
CA VAL A 278 -24.90 4.19 -14.84
C VAL A 278 -25.72 4.07 -16.11
N TRP A 279 -25.33 3.14 -16.99
CA TRP A 279 -25.97 2.90 -18.26
C TRP A 279 -25.77 1.43 -18.68
N GLY A 280 -26.79 0.83 -19.31
CA GLY A 280 -26.71 -0.49 -19.90
C GLY A 280 -26.84 -0.38 -21.41
N ALA A 281 -25.92 -0.98 -22.15
CA ALA A 281 -25.98 -0.95 -23.60
C ALA A 281 -27.20 -1.73 -24.14
N PRO A 282 -27.74 -1.35 -25.32
CA PRO A 282 -28.80 -2.10 -25.97
C PRO A 282 -28.40 -3.57 -26.19
N PRO A 283 -29.34 -4.52 -26.10
CA PRO A 283 -29.08 -5.93 -26.39
C PRO A 283 -28.70 -6.12 -27.88
N GLY A 284 -28.04 -7.24 -28.19
CA GLY A 284 -27.72 -7.62 -29.57
C GLY A 284 -26.35 -7.17 -30.09
N ARG A 285 -25.54 -6.45 -29.29
CA ARG A 285 -24.15 -6.14 -29.65
C ARG A 285 -23.27 -7.37 -29.49
N LEU A 286 -22.40 -7.62 -30.48
CA LEU A 286 -21.45 -8.74 -30.42
C LEU A 286 -20.39 -8.46 -29.35
N PRO A 287 -20.23 -9.34 -28.34
CA PRO A 287 -19.27 -9.11 -27.27
C PRO A 287 -17.84 -9.22 -27.78
N LEU A 288 -16.98 -8.30 -27.35
CA LEU A 288 -15.56 -8.32 -27.64
C LEU A 288 -14.85 -9.36 -26.76
N ARG A 289 -14.09 -10.25 -27.36
CA ARG A 289 -13.31 -11.29 -26.66
C ARG A 289 -11.81 -11.17 -26.95
N HIS A 290 -11.01 -11.87 -26.15
CA HIS A 290 -9.55 -11.86 -26.23
C HIS A 290 -8.97 -10.44 -26.21
N ILE A 291 -9.47 -9.59 -25.32
CA ILE A 291 -9.09 -8.18 -25.26
C ILE A 291 -7.63 -8.03 -24.84
N PHE A 292 -6.85 -7.33 -25.66
CA PHE A 292 -5.49 -6.90 -25.35
C PHE A 292 -5.49 -5.39 -25.12
N TRP A 293 -5.29 -4.97 -23.88
CA TRP A 293 -5.20 -3.56 -23.52
C TRP A 293 -3.81 -3.00 -23.84
N LEU A 294 -3.68 -2.27 -24.95
CA LEU A 294 -2.45 -1.55 -25.30
C LEU A 294 -2.42 -0.20 -24.58
N HIS A 295 -1.85 -0.20 -23.38
CA HIS A 295 -1.77 1.00 -22.56
C HIS A 295 -0.55 1.87 -22.92
N VAL A 296 -0.78 2.97 -23.62
CA VAL A 296 0.24 4.01 -23.81
C VAL A 296 0.40 4.80 -22.49
N PRO A 297 1.63 5.08 -22.03
CA PRO A 297 1.82 5.91 -20.84
C PRO A 297 1.08 7.25 -20.91
N LYS A 298 0.40 7.56 -19.81
CA LYS A 298 -0.33 8.82 -19.59
C LYS A 298 -1.49 9.06 -20.56
N THR A 299 -2.01 8.00 -21.18
CA THR A 299 -3.22 8.04 -22.01
C THR A 299 -4.45 7.47 -21.31
N GLY A 300 -4.59 7.73 -20.00
CA GLY A 300 -5.79 7.38 -19.24
C GLY A 300 -5.81 5.94 -18.75
N SER A 301 -4.87 5.58 -17.87
CA SER A 301 -4.80 4.26 -17.21
C SER A 301 -6.13 3.83 -16.59
N GLU A 302 -6.95 4.79 -16.15
CA GLU A 302 -8.27 4.55 -15.59
C GLU A 302 -9.26 3.87 -16.56
N PHE A 303 -8.99 3.89 -17.87
CA PHE A 303 -9.86 3.21 -18.82
C PHE A 303 -9.78 1.68 -18.65
N SER A 304 -8.74 1.19 -17.99
CA SER A 304 -8.64 -0.22 -17.60
C SER A 304 -9.83 -0.65 -16.73
N PHE A 305 -10.39 0.22 -15.89
CA PHE A 305 -11.57 -0.14 -15.08
C PHE A 305 -12.75 -0.54 -15.97
N THR A 306 -12.96 0.17 -17.08
CA THR A 306 -14.01 -0.14 -18.05
C THR A 306 -13.76 -1.49 -18.73
N ILE A 307 -12.52 -1.74 -19.15
CA ILE A 307 -12.12 -3.01 -19.77
C ILE A 307 -12.29 -4.18 -18.80
N TYR A 308 -11.86 -4.04 -17.55
CA TYR A 308 -11.97 -5.10 -16.55
C TYR A 308 -13.42 -5.36 -16.13
N ALA A 309 -14.21 -4.31 -15.93
CA ALA A 309 -15.63 -4.45 -15.62
C ALA A 309 -16.38 -5.17 -16.75
N TYR A 310 -16.01 -4.86 -18.00
CA TYR A 310 -16.54 -5.50 -19.18
C TYR A 310 -16.13 -6.96 -19.29
N ALA A 311 -14.83 -7.25 -19.21
CA ALA A 311 -14.29 -8.60 -19.46
C ALA A 311 -14.53 -9.57 -18.29
N CYS A 312 -14.47 -9.08 -17.06
CA CYS A 312 -14.38 -9.90 -15.84
C CYS A 312 -15.57 -9.68 -14.89
N GLY A 313 -16.46 -8.73 -15.20
CA GLY A 313 -17.60 -8.35 -14.37
C GLY A 313 -17.26 -7.29 -13.30
N PRO A 314 -18.29 -6.70 -12.66
CA PRO A 314 -18.13 -5.57 -11.72
C PRO A 314 -17.48 -5.94 -10.39
N SER A 315 -17.57 -7.21 -9.98
CA SER A 315 -16.96 -7.73 -8.75
C SER A 315 -15.46 -7.99 -8.88
N SER A 316 -14.92 -7.87 -10.09
CA SER A 316 -13.53 -8.22 -10.38
C SER A 316 -12.51 -7.22 -9.81
N PHE A 317 -12.94 -6.10 -9.25
CA PHE A 317 -12.07 -5.15 -8.57
C PHE A 317 -12.68 -4.66 -7.25
N SER A 318 -11.90 -4.75 -6.17
CA SER A 318 -12.21 -4.06 -4.92
C SER A 318 -11.80 -2.60 -5.04
N VAL A 319 -12.77 -1.71 -5.05
CA VAL A 319 -12.52 -0.26 -5.01
C VAL A 319 -12.20 0.13 -3.57
N SER A 320 -10.95 -0.10 -3.15
CA SER A 320 -10.39 0.75 -2.12
C SER A 320 -10.21 2.13 -2.75
N ARG A 321 -10.58 3.19 -2.01
CA ARG A 321 -10.60 4.58 -2.49
C ARG A 321 -9.21 5.03 -2.99
N ASP A 322 -8.15 4.38 -2.52
CA ASP A 322 -6.76 4.75 -2.76
C ASP A 322 -5.96 3.76 -3.63
N ASP A 323 -6.47 2.53 -3.86
CA ASP A 323 -5.72 1.50 -4.57
C ASP A 323 -6.11 1.38 -6.05
N TRP A 324 -5.12 1.23 -6.93
CA TRP A 324 -5.37 0.71 -8.28
C TRP A 324 -5.96 -0.70 -8.15
N PRO A 325 -6.86 -1.12 -9.05
CA PRO A 325 -7.52 -2.41 -8.92
C PRO A 325 -6.43 -3.47 -8.93
N ALA A 326 -6.36 -4.26 -7.84
CA ALA A 326 -5.51 -5.43 -7.82
C ALA A 326 -5.90 -6.27 -9.04
N MET A 327 -4.92 -6.63 -9.89
CA MET A 327 -5.23 -7.36 -11.12
C MET A 327 -6.03 -8.62 -10.81
N VAL A 328 -7.08 -8.81 -11.59
CA VAL A 328 -7.77 -10.09 -11.73
C VAL A 328 -6.78 -11.10 -12.29
N ASP A 329 -6.58 -12.20 -11.56
CA ASP A 329 -5.82 -13.34 -12.04
C ASP A 329 -6.62 -14.09 -13.12
N GLY A 330 -5.91 -14.61 -14.13
CA GLY A 330 -6.52 -15.37 -15.23
C GLY A 330 -7.08 -14.52 -16.37
N ASP A 331 -7.58 -15.15 -17.43
CA ASP A 331 -8.03 -14.49 -18.66
C ASP A 331 -9.51 -14.05 -18.63
N CYS A 332 -10.14 -14.08 -17.45
CA CYS A 332 -11.56 -13.78 -17.26
C CYS A 332 -12.48 -14.64 -18.14
N GLY A 333 -12.18 -15.93 -18.26
CA GLY A 333 -12.97 -16.87 -19.06
C GLY A 333 -12.81 -16.65 -20.57
N GLY A 334 -11.60 -16.25 -21.00
CA GLY A 334 -11.26 -15.96 -22.39
C GLY A 334 -11.67 -14.58 -22.91
N ASN A 335 -12.31 -13.73 -22.10
CA ASN A 335 -12.65 -12.37 -22.51
C ASN A 335 -11.42 -11.46 -22.56
N ARG A 336 -10.40 -11.73 -21.74
CA ARG A 336 -9.08 -11.09 -21.81
C ARG A 336 -8.12 -11.95 -22.63
N SER A 337 -7.17 -11.33 -23.32
CA SER A 337 -6.11 -12.05 -24.03
C SER A 337 -5.30 -12.90 -23.03
N SER A 338 -5.07 -14.17 -23.36
CA SER A 338 -4.22 -15.09 -22.58
C SER A 338 -2.75 -14.67 -22.63
N LEU A 339 -2.28 -14.12 -23.75
CA LEU A 339 -0.95 -13.52 -23.88
C LEU A 339 -0.76 -12.37 -22.92
N GLN A 340 -1.81 -11.55 -22.78
CA GLN A 340 -1.85 -10.57 -21.73
C GLN A 340 -1.86 -11.36 -20.42
N ALA A 341 -2.95 -11.99 -19.98
CA ALA A 341 -3.10 -12.65 -18.67
C ALA A 341 -1.93 -13.50 -18.13
N SER A 342 -1.13 -14.13 -19.00
CA SER A 342 0.03 -14.97 -18.65
C SER A 342 1.33 -14.19 -18.39
N LEU A 343 1.41 -12.89 -18.71
CA LEU A 343 2.63 -12.12 -18.44
C LEU A 343 2.95 -12.17 -16.94
N PRO A 344 4.18 -12.57 -16.57
CA PRO A 344 4.54 -12.70 -15.17
C PRO A 344 4.42 -11.34 -14.48
N PRO A 345 3.91 -11.28 -13.24
CA PRO A 345 4.00 -10.08 -12.43
C PRO A 345 5.47 -9.65 -12.36
N HIS A 346 5.73 -8.36 -12.56
CA HIS A 346 7.07 -7.82 -12.69
C HIS A 346 7.95 -8.18 -11.46
N ARG A 347 9.00 -8.99 -11.69
CA ARG A 347 9.91 -9.50 -10.63
C ARG A 347 10.99 -8.50 -10.17
N GLY A 348 10.95 -7.24 -10.62
CA GLY A 348 12.07 -6.29 -10.49
C GLY A 348 11.84 -5.07 -9.60
N VAL A 349 10.67 -4.91 -8.98
CA VAL A 349 10.42 -3.83 -8.02
C VAL A 349 10.23 -4.50 -6.66
N SER A 350 11.26 -4.43 -5.82
CA SER A 350 11.27 -4.94 -4.44
C SER A 350 10.41 -4.05 -3.53
N GLY A 351 9.10 -4.02 -3.79
CA GLY A 351 8.07 -3.35 -2.99
C GLY A 351 6.85 -4.26 -2.78
N PRO A 352 6.08 -4.08 -1.69
CA PRO A 352 4.93 -4.94 -1.36
C PRO A 352 3.72 -4.71 -2.27
N ALA A 353 3.74 -3.64 -3.06
CA ALA A 353 2.86 -3.52 -4.19
C ALA A 353 3.43 -4.46 -5.26
N ARG A 354 2.98 -5.72 -5.25
CA ARG A 354 2.95 -6.59 -6.42
C ARG A 354 2.05 -5.95 -7.46
N GLU A 355 2.44 -4.78 -7.93
CA GLU A 355 1.81 -4.03 -8.99
C GLU A 355 2.24 -4.72 -10.29
N LYS A 356 1.71 -5.92 -10.45
CA LYS A 356 0.86 -6.33 -11.55
C LYS A 356 0.40 -5.12 -12.40
N TYR A 357 1.32 -4.51 -13.13
CA TYR A 357 1.08 -3.40 -14.05
C TYR A 357 1.21 -3.94 -15.48
N TRP A 358 0.13 -3.80 -16.24
CA TRP A 358 0.04 -4.17 -17.66
C TRP A 358 0.64 -3.13 -18.59
N PHE A 359 1.51 -2.28 -18.08
CA PHE A 359 1.50 -0.96 -18.60
C PHE A 359 2.70 -0.82 -19.53
N HIS A 360 2.37 -0.64 -20.81
CA HIS A 360 3.29 -0.18 -21.86
C HIS A 360 4.12 -1.26 -22.56
N ARG A 361 3.63 -2.50 -22.62
CA ARG A 361 4.14 -3.48 -23.59
C ARG A 361 3.40 -3.39 -24.91
N PRO A 362 4.11 -3.39 -26.04
CA PRO A 362 3.48 -3.42 -27.34
C PRO A 362 2.82 -4.79 -27.60
N PRO A 363 1.78 -4.88 -28.44
CA PRO A 363 1.17 -6.15 -28.78
C PRO A 363 2.15 -6.98 -29.63
N PRO A 364 2.29 -8.29 -29.38
CA PRO A 364 3.11 -9.16 -30.22
C PRO A 364 2.37 -9.47 -31.52
N TRP A 365 2.28 -8.51 -32.45
CA TRP A 365 1.43 -8.56 -33.67
C TRP A 365 1.62 -9.78 -34.60
N ALA A 366 2.72 -10.50 -34.45
CA ALA A 366 2.99 -11.75 -35.15
C ALA A 366 2.24 -12.95 -34.53
N SER A 367 1.85 -12.86 -33.26
CA SER A 367 1.09 -13.91 -32.58
C SER A 367 -0.39 -13.83 -33.00
N PRO A 368 -1.01 -14.97 -33.38
CA PRO A 368 -2.44 -15.03 -33.65
C PRO A 368 -3.29 -14.75 -32.40
N ASP A 369 -2.72 -14.89 -31.20
CA ASP A 369 -3.42 -14.79 -29.92
C ASP A 369 -3.54 -13.35 -29.37
N VAL A 370 -3.06 -12.35 -30.12
CA VAL A 370 -3.19 -10.93 -29.75
C VAL A 370 -4.65 -10.50 -29.65
N GLY A 371 -5.56 -11.18 -30.35
CA GLY A 371 -7.00 -10.98 -30.23
C GLY A 371 -7.43 -9.55 -30.55
N SER A 372 -8.24 -8.97 -29.67
CA SER A 372 -8.85 -7.65 -29.86
C SER A 372 -8.03 -6.56 -29.18
N VAL A 373 -7.12 -5.91 -29.91
CA VAL A 373 -6.33 -4.79 -29.35
C VAL A 373 -7.22 -3.57 -29.17
N VAL A 374 -7.20 -3.00 -27.97
CA VAL A 374 -7.92 -1.77 -27.64
C VAL A 374 -6.98 -0.80 -26.94
N MET A 375 -7.14 0.49 -27.19
CA MET A 375 -6.26 1.51 -26.63
C MET A 375 -6.96 2.85 -26.41
N MET A 376 -6.32 3.71 -25.62
CA MET A 376 -6.66 5.12 -25.51
C MET A 376 -5.49 5.96 -26.00
N MET A 377 -5.79 7.04 -26.72
CA MET A 377 -4.82 8.00 -27.21
C MET A 377 -5.03 9.37 -26.57
N ARG A 378 -3.98 10.19 -26.61
CA ARG A 378 -3.98 11.54 -26.05
C ARG A 378 -3.20 12.46 -26.98
N ARG A 379 -3.56 13.74 -27.00
CA ARG A 379 -2.80 14.75 -27.74
C ARG A 379 -1.32 14.67 -27.35
N PRO A 380 -0.38 14.57 -28.32
CA PRO A 380 1.02 14.27 -28.03
C PRO A 380 1.65 15.24 -27.05
N ASN A 381 1.47 16.55 -27.23
CA ASN A 381 1.95 17.57 -26.30
C ASN A 381 1.42 17.37 -24.87
N GLN A 382 0.11 17.10 -24.73
CA GLN A 382 -0.51 16.83 -23.44
C GLN A 382 0.01 15.54 -22.79
N ARG A 383 0.29 14.49 -23.59
CA ARG A 383 0.90 13.24 -23.13
C ARG A 383 2.32 13.46 -22.63
N ILE A 384 3.12 14.20 -23.40
CA ILE A 384 4.50 14.55 -23.07
C ILE A 384 4.56 15.34 -21.76
N LEU A 385 3.77 16.41 -21.64
CA LEU A 385 3.69 17.22 -20.43
C LEU A 385 3.28 16.37 -19.22
N SER A 386 2.27 15.50 -19.39
CA SER A 386 1.85 14.58 -18.33
C SER A 386 2.93 13.57 -17.94
N SER A 387 3.76 13.16 -18.90
CA SER A 387 4.88 12.24 -18.65
C SER A 387 5.98 12.93 -17.86
N VAL A 388 6.34 14.16 -18.25
CA VAL A 388 7.35 14.94 -17.52
C VAL A 388 6.87 15.28 -16.11
N THR A 389 5.63 15.78 -15.95
CA THR A 389 5.05 16.05 -14.62
C THR A 389 5.06 14.81 -13.74
N MET A 390 4.77 13.63 -14.31
CA MET A 390 4.81 12.37 -13.57
C MET A 390 6.24 12.05 -13.10
N LEU A 391 7.22 12.13 -14.00
CA LEU A 391 8.62 11.84 -13.70
C LEU A 391 9.23 12.80 -12.67
N THR A 392 8.73 14.04 -12.59
CA THR A 392 9.23 15.06 -11.66
C THR A 392 8.47 15.11 -10.33
N SER A 393 7.28 14.51 -10.23
CA SER A 393 6.47 14.59 -9.00
C SER A 393 7.06 13.78 -7.85
N GLU A 394 7.24 14.42 -6.68
CA GLU A 394 7.86 13.79 -5.49
C GLU A 394 7.12 12.54 -4.99
N SER A 395 5.79 12.54 -5.12
CA SER A 395 4.92 11.45 -4.67
C SER A 395 5.01 10.22 -5.58
N GLU A 396 5.32 10.39 -6.86
CA GLU A 396 5.41 9.28 -7.83
C GLU A 396 6.85 8.75 -8.00
N LYS A 397 7.88 9.52 -7.61
CA LYS A 397 9.32 9.13 -7.62
C LYS A 397 9.62 7.77 -6.97
N ARG A 398 8.83 7.34 -5.98
CA ARG A 398 9.09 6.11 -5.22
C ARG A 398 8.26 4.90 -5.66
N ARG A 399 7.23 5.07 -6.51
CA ARG A 399 6.22 4.01 -6.74
C ARG A 399 6.03 3.60 -8.20
N CYS A 400 6.02 4.53 -9.15
CA CYS A 400 5.39 4.24 -10.45
C CYS A 400 6.35 3.94 -11.62
N CYS A 401 7.65 4.17 -11.45
CA CYS A 401 8.59 4.17 -12.57
C CYS A 401 9.43 2.88 -12.65
N GLY A 402 8.77 1.72 -12.72
CA GLY A 402 9.39 0.42 -13.03
C GLY A 402 9.99 0.36 -14.45
N LEU A 403 10.52 -0.81 -14.84
CA LEU A 403 11.13 -1.09 -16.17
C LEU A 403 10.17 -0.99 -17.38
N GLU A 404 8.94 -0.53 -17.17
CA GLU A 404 7.79 -0.90 -18.01
C GLU A 404 7.49 0.06 -19.14
N TRP A 405 7.94 1.32 -19.09
CA TRP A 405 7.74 2.29 -20.19
C TRP A 405 8.55 1.94 -21.46
N GLY A 406 9.14 0.75 -21.51
CA GLY A 406 10.02 0.33 -22.60
C GLY A 406 11.41 0.93 -22.52
N TRP A 407 11.81 1.42 -21.34
CA TRP A 407 13.13 2.00 -21.16
C TRP A 407 14.24 0.97 -21.27
N HIS A 408 15.22 1.27 -22.12
CA HIS A 408 16.55 0.73 -21.92
C HIS A 408 17.07 1.19 -20.55
N GLN A 409 17.68 0.29 -19.78
CA GLN A 409 18.10 0.56 -18.39
C GLN A 409 18.97 1.83 -18.26
N ARG A 410 19.79 2.13 -19.26
CA ARG A 410 20.63 3.35 -19.29
C ARG A 410 19.82 4.64 -19.44
N ALA A 411 18.89 4.70 -20.40
CA ALA A 411 18.02 5.86 -20.61
C ALA A 411 17.18 6.14 -19.36
N ARG A 412 16.77 5.08 -18.66
CA ARG A 412 16.09 5.16 -17.37
C ARG A 412 16.89 5.86 -16.29
N LEU A 413 18.12 5.40 -16.08
CA LEU A 413 18.98 5.99 -15.07
C LEU A 413 19.28 7.46 -15.39
N ALA A 414 19.52 7.79 -16.67
CA ALA A 414 19.75 9.16 -17.11
C ALA A 414 18.54 10.07 -16.82
N ALA A 415 17.33 9.62 -17.18
CA ALA A 415 16.12 10.39 -16.95
C ALA A 415 15.79 10.58 -15.47
N PHE A 416 15.98 9.55 -14.64
CA PHE A 416 15.83 9.71 -13.19
C PHE A 416 16.88 10.63 -12.59
N GLN A 417 18.11 10.55 -13.08
CA GLN A 417 19.16 11.44 -12.63
C GLN A 417 18.79 12.89 -12.95
N LEU A 418 18.35 13.17 -14.17
CA LEU A 418 17.85 14.48 -14.58
C LEU A 418 16.67 14.96 -13.73
N ALA A 419 15.68 14.10 -13.49
CA ALA A 419 14.53 14.43 -12.65
C ALA A 419 14.93 14.70 -11.19
N ARG A 420 15.89 13.93 -10.64
CA ARG A 420 16.42 14.12 -9.30
C ARG A 420 17.18 15.43 -9.18
N ASP A 421 18.04 15.73 -10.15
CA ASP A 421 18.87 16.92 -10.18
C ASP A 421 18.01 18.17 -10.32
N CYS A 422 16.93 18.11 -11.11
CA CYS A 422 15.89 19.14 -11.16
C CYS A 422 15.32 19.45 -9.78
N CYS A 423 14.94 18.43 -9.01
CA CYS A 423 14.30 18.66 -7.72
C CYS A 423 15.24 19.19 -6.65
N ARG A 424 16.53 18.81 -6.70
CA ARG A 424 17.56 19.37 -5.82
C ARG A 424 17.79 20.84 -6.09
N ALA A 425 17.82 21.26 -7.36
CA ALA A 425 18.06 22.65 -7.75
C ALA A 425 16.96 23.63 -7.28
N HIS A 426 15.73 23.14 -7.03
CA HIS A 426 14.57 23.99 -6.70
C HIS A 426 14.07 23.87 -5.26
N ASN A 427 14.88 23.33 -4.35
CA ASN A 427 14.57 23.25 -2.91
C ASN A 427 13.15 22.68 -2.61
N GLY A 428 12.70 21.72 -3.43
CA GLY A 428 11.36 21.10 -3.32
C GLY A 428 10.18 21.91 -3.87
N SER A 429 10.37 23.15 -4.34
CA SER A 429 9.30 23.94 -4.94
C SER A 429 9.09 23.55 -6.40
N LEU A 430 8.13 22.65 -6.64
CA LEU A 430 7.79 22.12 -7.97
C LEU A 430 7.10 23.15 -8.89
N HIS A 431 6.70 24.32 -8.37
CA HIS A 431 5.83 25.27 -9.07
C HIS A 431 6.50 26.04 -10.21
N VAL A 432 7.83 26.03 -10.27
CA VAL A 432 8.57 26.50 -11.44
C VAL A 432 9.30 25.30 -11.98
N ILE A 433 8.71 24.63 -12.97
CA ILE A 433 9.48 23.76 -13.84
C ILE A 433 10.55 24.67 -14.45
N ALA A 434 11.78 24.63 -13.92
CA ALA A 434 12.86 25.29 -14.64
C ALA A 434 12.91 24.69 -16.03
N LEU A 435 12.87 25.56 -17.04
CA LEU A 435 12.87 25.18 -18.44
C LEU A 435 14.07 24.29 -18.80
N GLN A 436 15.17 24.42 -18.05
CA GLN A 436 16.42 23.68 -18.27
C GLN A 436 16.28 22.16 -18.05
N PRO A 437 15.99 21.62 -16.85
CA PRO A 437 15.78 20.17 -16.67
C PRO A 437 14.63 19.60 -17.51
N PHE A 438 13.60 20.39 -17.76
CA PHE A 438 12.49 20.01 -18.63
C PHE A 438 12.94 19.80 -20.08
N SER A 439 13.70 20.74 -20.63
CA SER A 439 14.28 20.61 -21.98
C SER A 439 15.26 19.44 -22.09
N ALA A 440 15.96 19.08 -21.01
CA ALA A 440 16.88 17.95 -20.99
C ALA A 440 16.12 16.61 -21.07
N LEU A 441 15.00 16.47 -20.34
CA LEU A 441 14.14 15.29 -20.42
C LEU A 441 13.53 15.12 -21.81
N LEU A 442 13.10 16.22 -22.45
CA LEU A 442 12.52 16.18 -23.79
C LEU A 442 13.54 15.80 -24.88
N ARG A 443 14.82 16.08 -24.65
CA ARG A 443 15.93 15.72 -25.55
C ARG A 443 16.41 14.28 -25.35
N LEU A 444 15.88 13.54 -24.38
CA LEU A 444 16.21 12.14 -24.23
C LEU A 444 15.74 11.35 -25.45
N GLU A 445 16.66 10.62 -26.05
CA GLU A 445 16.36 9.73 -27.15
C GLU A 445 15.25 8.75 -26.74
N GLY A 446 14.22 8.67 -27.57
CA GLY A 446 13.07 7.82 -27.31
C GLY A 446 11.88 8.48 -26.63
N PHE A 447 11.98 9.73 -26.14
CA PHE A 447 10.90 10.39 -25.40
C PHE A 447 9.64 10.70 -26.24
N THR A 448 9.85 10.90 -27.54
CA THR A 448 8.83 11.16 -28.55
C THR A 448 8.37 9.87 -29.25
N SER A 449 7.27 9.99 -30.00
CA SER A 449 6.72 8.94 -30.86
C SER A 449 6.27 7.69 -30.11
N CYS A 450 5.89 7.86 -28.85
CA CYS A 450 5.54 6.79 -27.92
C CYS A 450 4.30 6.00 -28.38
N GLN A 451 3.27 6.70 -28.86
CA GLN A 451 2.04 6.09 -29.34
C GLN A 451 2.31 5.27 -30.62
N ALA A 452 3.09 5.83 -31.55
CA ALA A 452 3.50 5.14 -32.77
C ALA A 452 4.38 3.91 -32.48
N LYS A 453 5.40 4.05 -31.62
CA LYS A 453 6.31 2.96 -31.23
C LYS A 453 5.60 1.75 -30.65
N LEU A 454 4.64 1.98 -29.75
CA LEU A 454 3.88 0.90 -29.13
C LEU A 454 3.03 0.13 -30.15
N LEU A 455 2.49 0.82 -31.16
CA LEU A 455 1.81 0.15 -32.28
C LEU A 455 2.78 -0.64 -33.17
N LEU A 456 4.06 -0.30 -33.20
CA LEU A 456 5.06 -0.98 -34.03
C LEU A 456 5.75 -2.17 -33.36
N GLY A 457 5.45 -2.47 -32.09
CA GLY A 457 6.19 -3.52 -31.38
C GLY A 457 7.35 -2.99 -30.53
N HIS A 458 7.53 -1.68 -30.45
CA HIS A 458 8.60 -1.06 -29.65
C HIS A 458 8.07 -0.61 -28.29
N GLY A 459 8.95 -0.56 -27.30
CA GLY A 459 8.67 0.12 -26.05
C GLY A 459 8.43 1.63 -26.28
N CYS A 460 7.52 2.24 -25.52
CA CYS A 460 7.18 3.67 -25.65
C CYS A 460 8.42 4.57 -25.66
N LEU A 461 9.34 4.31 -24.73
CA LEU A 461 10.58 5.08 -24.57
C LEU A 461 11.81 4.33 -25.11
N ALA A 462 11.62 3.48 -26.11
CA ALA A 462 12.73 2.86 -26.83
C ALA A 462 13.50 3.92 -27.65
N PRO A 463 14.84 3.85 -27.70
CA PRO A 463 15.69 4.75 -28.49
C PRO A 463 15.64 4.37 -29.97
N VAL A 464 14.45 4.47 -30.56
CA VAL A 464 14.19 4.19 -31.97
C VAL A 464 13.69 5.47 -32.60
N THR A 465 14.38 5.92 -33.63
CA THR A 465 13.92 7.02 -34.50
C THR A 465 13.05 6.43 -35.59
N LEU A 466 11.79 6.84 -35.64
CA LEU A 466 10.83 6.35 -36.64
C LEU A 466 11.06 7.06 -37.97
N ARG A 467 11.13 6.29 -39.05
CA ARG A 467 11.11 6.80 -40.43
C ARG A 467 9.67 7.02 -40.87
N GLU A 468 9.49 7.75 -41.96
CA GLU A 468 8.17 7.98 -42.56
C GLU A 468 7.43 6.66 -42.87
N SER A 469 8.14 5.63 -43.34
CA SER A 469 7.59 4.29 -43.56
C SER A 469 7.06 3.63 -42.28
N ASP A 470 7.72 3.87 -41.15
CA ASP A 470 7.32 3.31 -39.85
C ASP A 470 6.04 4.00 -39.36
N ILE A 471 5.95 5.33 -39.54
CA ILE A 471 4.76 6.12 -39.19
C ILE A 471 3.57 5.68 -40.05
N LEU A 472 3.75 5.54 -41.36
CA LEU A 472 2.75 4.97 -42.28
C LEU A 472 2.28 3.58 -41.83
N ARG A 473 3.22 2.72 -41.41
CA ARG A 473 2.90 1.38 -40.92
C ARG A 473 2.10 1.43 -39.61
N ALA A 474 2.47 2.30 -38.68
CA ALA A 474 1.75 2.49 -37.42
C ALA A 474 0.32 2.99 -37.67
N GLU A 475 0.13 3.93 -38.61
CA GLU A 475 -1.19 4.42 -39.01
C GLU A 475 -2.07 3.29 -39.56
N GLU A 476 -1.49 2.43 -40.39
CA GLU A 476 -2.21 1.30 -40.97
C GLU A 476 -2.59 0.25 -39.91
N ILE A 477 -1.70 -0.04 -38.95
CA ILE A 477 -2.01 -0.92 -37.81
C ILE A 477 -3.15 -0.31 -36.98
N LEU A 478 -3.09 0.99 -36.69
CA LEU A 478 -4.14 1.70 -35.96
C LEU A 478 -5.48 1.60 -36.69
N ARG A 479 -5.51 1.73 -38.01
CA ARG A 479 -6.73 1.64 -38.81
C ARG A 479 -7.31 0.23 -38.88
N THR A 480 -6.45 -0.77 -39.11
CA THR A 480 -6.91 -2.11 -39.52
C THR A 480 -6.88 -3.16 -38.42
N ARG A 481 -5.99 -3.02 -37.43
CA ARG A 481 -5.76 -4.05 -36.40
C ARG A 481 -6.23 -3.67 -35.01
N VAL A 482 -6.30 -2.37 -34.69
CA VAL A 482 -6.88 -1.91 -33.42
C VAL A 482 -8.40 -2.01 -33.49
N ARG A 483 -9.03 -2.73 -32.57
CA ARG A 483 -10.50 -2.90 -32.53
C ARG A 483 -11.22 -1.70 -31.93
N PHE A 484 -10.59 -0.99 -31.01
CA PHE A 484 -11.13 0.23 -30.42
C PHE A 484 -10.02 1.22 -30.09
N VAL A 485 -10.24 2.48 -30.43
CA VAL A 485 -9.39 3.60 -30.01
C VAL A 485 -10.27 4.70 -29.42
N GLY A 486 -10.07 5.03 -28.15
CA GLY A 486 -10.70 6.19 -27.52
C GLY A 486 -9.72 7.35 -27.34
N LEU A 487 -10.23 8.52 -26.94
CA LEU A 487 -9.46 9.74 -26.74
C LEU A 487 -9.59 10.25 -25.30
N VAL A 488 -8.47 10.56 -24.65
CA VAL A 488 -8.46 11.06 -23.26
C VAL A 488 -9.20 12.39 -23.11
N GLU A 489 -9.13 13.23 -24.13
CA GLU A 489 -9.79 14.53 -24.22
C GLU A 489 -11.31 14.40 -24.37
N ARG A 490 -11.79 13.26 -24.89
CA ARG A 490 -13.22 12.94 -25.08
C ARG A 490 -13.59 11.71 -24.27
N TRP A 491 -13.30 11.77 -22.97
CA TRP A 491 -13.38 10.64 -22.05
C TRP A 491 -14.79 10.04 -21.99
N THR A 492 -15.81 10.87 -21.81
CA THR A 492 -17.20 10.43 -21.69
C THR A 492 -17.67 9.77 -22.98
N GLU A 493 -17.37 10.38 -24.13
CA GLU A 493 -17.69 9.78 -25.44
C GLU A 493 -16.92 8.49 -25.67
N SER A 494 -15.68 8.37 -25.16
CA SER A 494 -14.91 7.12 -25.29
C SER A 494 -15.53 5.98 -24.48
N LEU A 495 -16.00 6.26 -23.26
CA LEU A 495 -16.74 5.28 -22.45
C LEU A 495 -18.05 4.88 -23.13
N CYS A 496 -18.79 5.87 -23.65
CA CYS A 496 -20.07 5.61 -24.30
C CYS A 496 -19.94 4.88 -25.63
N LEU A 497 -18.96 5.25 -26.46
CA LEU A 497 -18.64 4.55 -27.70
C LEU A 497 -18.25 3.10 -27.43
N TRP A 498 -17.42 2.84 -26.42
CA TRP A 498 -17.05 1.49 -26.02
C TRP A 498 -18.27 0.62 -25.75
N HIS A 499 -19.17 1.09 -24.88
CA HIS A 499 -20.35 0.31 -24.50
C HIS A 499 -21.41 0.26 -25.61
N ALA A 500 -21.55 1.31 -26.43
CA ALA A 500 -22.43 1.28 -27.60
C ALA A 500 -22.00 0.20 -28.60
N ARG A 501 -20.69 0.06 -28.87
CA ARG A 501 -20.16 -0.91 -29.83
C ARG A 501 -20.14 -2.34 -29.31
N PHE A 502 -19.69 -2.55 -28.07
CA PHE A 502 -19.39 -3.89 -27.55
C PHE A 502 -20.38 -4.37 -26.49
N GLY A 503 -21.32 -3.53 -26.06
CA GLY A 503 -22.31 -3.86 -25.05
C GLY A 503 -21.83 -3.66 -23.60
N GLY A 504 -22.48 -4.38 -22.69
CA GLY A 504 -22.16 -4.39 -21.26
C GLY A 504 -22.70 -3.19 -20.48
N THR A 505 -22.35 -3.13 -19.20
CA THR A 505 -22.81 -2.10 -18.27
C THR A 505 -21.69 -1.09 -18.00
N LEU A 506 -22.00 0.19 -18.14
CA LEU A 506 -21.16 1.29 -17.68
C LEU A 506 -21.35 1.45 -16.17
N TRP A 507 -20.30 1.20 -15.40
CA TRP A 507 -20.32 1.33 -13.94
C TRP A 507 -19.81 2.69 -13.48
N SER A 508 -20.34 3.17 -12.35
CA SER A 508 -19.99 4.47 -11.78
C SER A 508 -18.50 4.64 -11.48
N LEU A 509 -17.77 3.54 -11.26
CA LEU A 509 -16.33 3.58 -11.02
C LEU A 509 -15.54 4.15 -12.21
N SER A 510 -15.95 3.83 -13.44
CA SER A 510 -15.32 4.33 -14.67
C SER A 510 -15.34 5.86 -14.76
N LEU A 511 -16.21 6.51 -14.00
CA LEU A 511 -16.36 7.97 -13.93
C LEU A 511 -15.57 8.59 -12.76
N GLN A 512 -15.56 7.94 -11.60
CA GLN A 512 -15.20 8.54 -10.31
C GLN A 512 -13.74 9.06 -10.25
N ARG A 513 -12.78 8.35 -10.85
CA ARG A 513 -11.37 8.77 -10.78
C ARG A 513 -11.04 9.95 -11.68
N ARG A 514 -11.61 10.01 -12.88
CA ARG A 514 -11.37 11.16 -13.77
C ARG A 514 -11.99 12.43 -13.19
N GLN A 515 -13.15 12.32 -12.55
CA GLN A 515 -13.79 13.43 -11.84
C GLN A 515 -12.92 13.97 -10.70
N SER A 516 -12.31 13.10 -9.89
CA SER A 516 -11.44 13.56 -8.80
C SER A 516 -10.29 14.45 -9.32
N ARG A 517 -9.72 14.11 -10.49
CA ARG A 517 -8.69 14.91 -11.17
C ARG A 517 -9.26 16.19 -11.80
N ALA A 518 -10.43 16.12 -12.43
CA ALA A 518 -11.08 17.30 -13.00
C ALA A 518 -11.43 18.33 -11.90
N ARG A 519 -11.94 17.88 -10.77
CA ARG A 519 -12.26 18.70 -9.58
C ARG A 519 -11.02 19.28 -8.91
N ALA A 520 -9.90 18.55 -8.91
CA ALA A 520 -8.60 19.07 -8.49
C ALA A 520 -8.04 20.15 -9.45
N GLY A 521 -8.83 20.64 -10.41
CA GLY A 521 -8.42 21.68 -11.33
C GLY A 521 -7.38 21.21 -12.33
N SER A 522 -7.34 19.91 -12.67
CA SER A 522 -6.48 19.38 -13.75
C SER A 522 -6.96 19.92 -15.10
N ARG A 523 -6.68 21.19 -15.36
CA ARG A 523 -6.77 21.80 -16.69
C ARG A 523 -5.81 21.07 -17.64
N ALA A 524 -6.04 21.25 -18.94
CA ALA A 524 -5.02 20.90 -19.92
C ALA A 524 -3.68 21.51 -19.48
N TYR A 525 -2.60 20.76 -19.65
CA TYR A 525 -1.27 21.28 -19.38
C TYR A 525 -1.01 22.48 -20.29
N ASP A 526 -0.32 23.48 -19.77
CA ASP A 526 0.08 24.64 -20.55
C ASP A 526 1.15 24.24 -21.57
N GLU A 527 0.77 24.20 -22.86
CA GLU A 527 1.66 23.83 -23.95
C GLU A 527 2.67 24.94 -24.29
N THR A 528 2.52 26.16 -23.76
CA THR A 528 3.52 27.22 -23.94
C THR A 528 4.88 26.81 -23.34
N VAL A 529 4.88 25.95 -22.32
CA VAL A 529 6.08 25.41 -21.69
C VAL A 529 6.92 24.57 -22.67
N LEU A 530 6.29 23.87 -23.62
CA LEU A 530 7.01 23.13 -24.66
C LEU A 530 7.72 24.07 -25.63
N ARG A 531 7.05 25.15 -26.04
CA ARG A 531 7.66 26.18 -26.89
C ARG A 531 8.83 26.87 -26.18
N ALA A 532 8.64 27.24 -24.92
CA ALA A 532 9.70 27.83 -24.10
C ALA A 532 10.92 26.89 -23.92
N ALA A 533 10.70 25.57 -23.97
CA ALA A 533 11.74 24.56 -23.90
C ALA A 533 12.40 24.24 -25.26
N SER A 534 12.04 24.97 -26.32
CA SER A 534 12.49 24.70 -27.71
C SER A 534 12.17 23.27 -28.16
N PHE A 535 11.06 22.71 -27.67
CA PHE A 535 10.60 21.40 -28.09
C PHE A 535 9.98 21.48 -29.49
N THR A 536 10.50 20.70 -30.42
CA THR A 536 9.89 20.47 -31.73
C THR A 536 8.73 19.50 -31.60
N GLU A 537 7.68 19.72 -32.37
CA GLU A 537 6.48 18.87 -32.42
C GLU A 537 6.81 17.37 -32.56
N ASP A 538 6.03 16.51 -31.88
CA ASP A 538 6.14 15.05 -31.99
C ASP A 538 5.40 14.55 -33.23
N THR A 539 5.96 14.82 -34.42
CA THR A 539 5.31 14.60 -35.73
C THR A 539 4.68 13.21 -35.89
N ALA A 540 5.37 12.17 -35.41
CA ALA A 540 4.87 10.80 -35.50
C ALA A 540 3.60 10.60 -34.66
N ASP A 541 3.62 11.01 -33.39
CA ASP A 541 2.46 10.87 -32.50
C ASP A 541 1.33 11.84 -32.89
N GLU A 542 1.63 13.01 -33.45
CA GLU A 542 0.61 13.96 -33.97
C GLU A 542 -0.15 13.34 -35.13
N ARG A 543 0.58 12.70 -36.05
CA ARG A 543 -0.05 11.99 -37.15
C ARG A 543 -0.90 10.80 -36.67
N MET A 544 -0.41 10.04 -35.68
CA MET A 544 -1.20 8.96 -35.08
C MET A 544 -2.46 9.48 -34.38
N TYR A 545 -2.34 10.57 -33.62
CA TYR A 545 -3.47 11.18 -32.91
C TYR A 545 -4.51 11.74 -33.89
N ALA A 546 -4.08 12.34 -34.99
CA ALA A 546 -4.97 12.81 -36.04
C ALA A 546 -5.73 11.65 -36.70
N ALA A 547 -5.05 10.54 -37.02
CA ALA A 547 -5.67 9.34 -37.56
C ALA A 547 -6.67 8.71 -36.58
N ALA A 548 -6.29 8.60 -35.31
CA ALA A 548 -7.17 8.11 -34.23
C ALA A 548 -8.40 9.00 -34.04
N SER A 549 -8.21 10.33 -34.08
CA SER A 549 -9.30 11.29 -33.89
C SER A 549 -10.31 11.23 -35.02
N ARG A 550 -9.86 11.14 -36.29
CA ARG A 550 -10.75 10.96 -37.45
C ARG A 550 -11.54 9.66 -37.34
N ARG A 551 -10.87 8.55 -37.01
CA ARG A 551 -11.52 7.25 -36.81
C ARG A 551 -12.54 7.31 -35.68
N PHE A 552 -12.15 7.83 -34.52
CA PHE A 552 -13.02 7.96 -33.35
C PHE A 552 -14.28 8.76 -33.68
N GLN A 553 -14.14 9.91 -34.34
CA GLN A 553 -15.29 10.72 -34.75
C GLN A 553 -16.20 9.95 -35.71
N SER A 554 -15.64 9.28 -36.72
CA SER A 554 -16.43 8.47 -37.65
C SER A 554 -17.20 7.34 -36.96
N GLU A 555 -16.61 6.70 -35.94
CA GLU A 555 -17.27 5.65 -35.16
C GLU A 555 -18.37 6.22 -34.26
N VAL A 556 -18.16 7.41 -33.67
CA VAL A 556 -19.19 8.13 -32.91
C VAL A 556 -20.37 8.50 -33.82
N ASP A 557 -20.11 9.06 -35.00
CA ASP A 557 -21.16 9.46 -35.94
C ASP A 557 -21.97 8.26 -36.44
N ALA A 558 -21.32 7.12 -36.67
CA ALA A 558 -21.97 5.88 -37.07
C ALA A 558 -22.95 5.38 -35.99
N GLU A 559 -22.48 5.28 -34.73
CA GLU A 559 -23.31 4.82 -33.61
C GLU A 559 -24.42 5.84 -33.24
N GLN A 560 -24.22 7.12 -33.52
CA GLN A 560 -25.28 8.13 -33.39
C GLN A 560 -26.39 7.90 -34.42
N LYS A 561 -26.05 7.57 -35.67
CA LYS A 561 -27.02 7.29 -36.74
C LYS A 561 -27.79 5.98 -36.52
N GLU A 562 -27.15 4.96 -35.96
CA GLU A 562 -27.75 3.63 -35.79
C GLU A 562 -28.75 3.49 -34.62
N GLY A 563 -29.01 4.54 -33.85
CA GLY A 563 -30.02 4.50 -32.78
C GLY A 563 -29.76 5.38 -31.56
N GLY A 564 -28.85 6.36 -31.64
CA GLY A 564 -28.66 7.34 -30.57
C GLY A 564 -28.08 6.78 -29.26
N ALA A 565 -27.59 5.54 -29.24
CA ALA A 565 -27.10 4.87 -28.03
C ALA A 565 -25.99 5.67 -27.31
N ILE A 566 -25.10 6.33 -28.07
CA ILE A 566 -24.07 7.20 -27.51
C ILE A 566 -24.69 8.42 -26.82
N SER A 567 -25.68 9.06 -27.43
CA SER A 567 -26.35 10.24 -26.86
C SER A 567 -27.08 9.87 -25.56
N ASP A 568 -27.74 8.70 -25.53
CA ASP A 568 -28.39 8.17 -24.33
C ASP A 568 -27.39 7.89 -23.21
N CYS A 569 -26.27 7.25 -23.53
CA CYS A 569 -25.20 7.03 -22.58
C CYS A 569 -24.63 8.34 -22.03
N ILE A 570 -24.34 9.33 -22.89
CA ILE A 570 -23.80 10.63 -22.47
C ILE A 570 -24.77 11.33 -21.51
N ARG A 571 -26.08 11.30 -21.81
CA ARG A 571 -27.13 11.84 -20.94
C ARG A 571 -27.10 11.14 -19.57
N ALA A 572 -27.10 9.81 -19.55
CA ALA A 572 -27.05 9.03 -18.30
C ALA A 572 -25.79 9.33 -17.47
N VAL A 573 -24.63 9.51 -18.11
CA VAL A 573 -23.40 9.93 -17.45
C VAL A 573 -23.56 11.32 -16.83
N ARG A 574 -24.05 12.31 -17.58
CA ARG A 574 -24.26 13.69 -17.07
C ARG A 574 -25.17 13.70 -15.83
N GLU A 575 -26.31 13.02 -15.90
CA GLU A 575 -27.23 12.91 -14.77
C GLU A 575 -26.55 12.27 -13.54
N GLN A 576 -25.71 11.26 -13.76
CA GLN A 576 -24.96 10.63 -12.67
C GLN A 576 -23.93 11.58 -12.05
N MET A 577 -23.25 12.38 -12.87
CA MET A 577 -22.29 13.39 -12.41
C MET A 577 -22.99 14.49 -11.60
N GLU A 578 -24.16 14.94 -12.05
CA GLU A 578 -24.99 15.92 -11.35
C GLU A 578 -25.45 15.38 -10.00
N ARG A 579 -25.96 14.14 -9.94
CA ARG A 579 -26.35 13.50 -8.66
C ARG A 579 -25.18 13.42 -7.67
N GLN A 580 -23.97 13.11 -8.15
CA GLN A 580 -22.77 13.08 -7.32
C GLN A 580 -22.40 14.47 -6.82
N ALA A 581 -22.48 15.51 -7.65
CA ALA A 581 -22.22 16.89 -7.25
C ALA A 581 -23.21 17.35 -6.15
N HIS A 582 -24.50 17.03 -6.27
CA HIS A 582 -25.50 17.37 -5.26
C HIS A 582 -25.27 16.64 -3.93
N THR A 583 -24.90 15.35 -3.97
CA THR A 583 -24.64 14.56 -2.76
C THR A 583 -23.44 15.11 -1.98
N GLU A 584 -22.45 15.66 -2.67
CA GLU A 584 -21.26 16.26 -2.04
C GLU A 584 -21.46 17.69 -1.58
N ALA A 585 -22.34 18.46 -2.25
CA ALA A 585 -22.68 19.82 -1.88
C ALA A 585 -23.67 19.91 -0.71
N ALA A 586 -24.39 18.83 -0.40
CA ALA A 586 -25.25 18.77 0.76
C ALA A 586 -24.40 19.07 2.01
N PRO A 587 -24.67 20.17 2.74
CA PRO A 587 -23.92 20.48 3.94
C PRO A 587 -24.00 19.27 4.84
N GLN A 588 -22.85 18.78 5.30
CA GLN A 588 -22.83 17.79 6.37
C GLN A 588 -23.54 18.45 7.54
N GLY A 589 -24.83 18.13 7.69
CA GLY A 589 -25.69 18.76 8.67
C GLY A 589 -24.94 18.72 9.98
N GLY A 590 -24.59 19.90 10.48
CA GLY A 590 -23.96 20.02 11.78
C GLY A 590 -24.89 19.28 12.73
N GLY A 591 -24.44 18.12 13.21
CA GLY A 591 -25.08 17.44 14.31
C GLY A 591 -24.95 18.38 15.49
N GLY A 592 -25.90 19.31 15.59
CA GLY A 592 -26.16 20.07 16.80
C GLY A 592 -26.44 19.03 17.85
N HIS A 593 -25.49 18.85 18.75
CA HIS A 593 -25.81 18.35 20.07
C HIS A 593 -26.78 19.37 20.66
N ASP A 594 -28.07 19.02 20.70
CA ASP A 594 -29.05 19.70 21.52
C ASP A 594 -28.60 19.56 22.98
N GLU A 595 -27.94 20.59 23.51
CA GLU A 595 -27.92 20.84 24.95
C GLU A 595 -29.28 21.43 25.35
N PRO A 596 -29.98 20.87 26.35
CA PRO A 596 -31.17 21.49 26.88
C PRO A 596 -30.79 22.54 27.92
N GLY A 597 -31.08 23.80 27.62
CA GLY A 597 -31.37 24.80 28.66
C GLY A 597 -30.54 26.09 28.62
N GLY A 598 -31.22 27.21 28.45
CA GLY A 598 -30.66 28.55 28.71
C GLY A 598 -31.51 29.66 28.13
N GLN A 599 -32.44 30.19 28.93
CA GLN A 599 -33.26 31.36 28.62
C GLN A 599 -32.45 32.66 28.57
N ALA A 600 -33.03 33.65 27.85
CA ALA A 600 -32.81 35.10 27.91
C ALA A 600 -31.54 35.64 27.21
N SER A 601 -31.50 36.81 26.56
CA SER A 601 -32.41 37.95 26.49
C SER A 601 -32.21 38.73 25.18
N ALA A 602 -33.19 39.56 24.85
CA ALA A 602 -33.23 40.45 23.69
C ALA A 602 -32.15 41.54 23.70
N PHE A 603 -31.68 41.93 22.51
CA PHE A 603 -31.37 43.33 22.22
C PHE A 603 -31.69 43.62 20.74
N ALA A 604 -32.60 44.57 20.55
CA ALA A 604 -32.99 45.13 19.27
C ALA A 604 -31.99 46.22 18.85
N GLY A 605 -31.69 46.29 17.56
CA GLY A 605 -30.93 47.36 16.93
C GLY A 605 -31.25 47.43 15.44
N HIS A 606 -32.08 48.41 15.06
CA HIS A 606 -32.39 48.81 13.69
C HIS A 606 -31.13 49.27 12.91
N ILE A 607 -31.12 49.11 11.57
CA ILE A 607 -31.17 50.19 10.56
C ILE A 607 -30.78 49.66 9.15
N VAL A 608 -31.79 49.69 8.27
CA VAL A 608 -31.86 50.20 6.86
C VAL A 608 -31.06 49.55 5.70
N ASP A 609 -31.88 49.22 4.69
CA ASP A 609 -31.67 48.95 3.26
C ASP A 609 -30.49 49.64 2.54
N ARG A 610 -29.92 48.95 1.54
CA ARG A 610 -29.89 49.45 0.15
C ARG A 610 -29.49 48.42 -0.92
N HIS A 611 -30.37 48.36 -1.92
CA HIS A 611 -30.17 48.16 -3.37
C HIS A 611 -29.79 46.80 -3.98
N THR A 612 -30.81 46.30 -4.67
CA THR A 612 -30.85 45.45 -5.86
C THR A 612 -29.99 45.97 -7.02
N GLY A 613 -29.35 45.04 -7.73
CA GLY A 613 -28.66 45.28 -9.00
C GLY A 613 -28.84 44.08 -9.94
N THR A 614 -29.93 44.11 -10.70
CA THR A 614 -30.26 43.19 -11.79
C THR A 614 -29.43 43.56 -13.03
N VAL A 615 -28.79 42.59 -13.68
CA VAL A 615 -28.22 42.79 -15.03
C VAL A 615 -28.92 41.83 -15.99
N GLN A 616 -29.79 42.41 -16.83
CA GLN A 616 -30.35 41.76 -18.00
C GLN A 616 -29.30 41.69 -19.12
N ALA A 617 -29.30 40.56 -19.82
CA ALA A 617 -28.61 40.36 -21.08
C ALA A 617 -29.45 40.99 -22.22
N SER A 618 -28.81 41.82 -23.04
CA SER A 618 -29.36 42.27 -24.33
C SER A 618 -28.55 41.66 -25.45
N ALA A 619 -29.25 40.92 -26.31
CA ALA A 619 -28.79 40.52 -27.63
C ALA A 619 -28.75 41.74 -28.56
N LEU A 620 -27.72 41.81 -29.41
CA LEU A 620 -27.73 42.63 -30.62
C LEU A 620 -27.20 41.80 -31.78
N SER A 621 -28.14 41.47 -32.67
CA SER A 621 -27.97 41.21 -34.09
C SER A 621 -27.61 42.52 -34.82
N GLY A 622 -26.85 42.42 -35.91
CA GLY A 622 -26.81 43.47 -36.93
C GLY A 622 -25.61 43.39 -37.87
N ASP A 623 -25.90 42.94 -39.10
CA ASP A 623 -25.29 43.19 -40.41
C ASP A 623 -23.80 42.92 -40.69
#